data_AF-A0A3A4URL2-F1
#
_entry.id   AF-A0A3A4URL2-F1
#
_cell.length_a   1.000
_cell.length_b   1.000
_cell.length_c   1.000
_cell.angle_alpha   90.00
_cell.angle_beta   90.00
_cell.angle_gamma   90.00
#
_symmetry.space_group_name_H-M   'P 1'
#
loop_
_entity.id
_entity.type
_entity.pdbx_description
1 polymer ?
#
loop_
_entity_poly.entity_id
_entity_poly.type
_entity_poly.pdbx_seq_one_letter_code
_entity_poly.pdbx_strand_id
1 'polypeptide(L)'
;MHFFLAFGLLIALVLALTYLPAIAAAECPSRTYGSNSSNTITYFSSPLCVACWGQKPALEELARTHGNTFLIEEYNADFCAFAAAPNRIMGTPSFIINGTVLYGYQSAERLARVIQ
;
A
#
# COMPACT_ATOMS: atom_id res chain seq x y z
N MET A 1 -32.70 -35.88 17.86
CA MET A 1 -32.03 -35.64 16.56
C MET A 1 -31.76 -34.16 16.25
N HIS A 2 -32.50 -33.19 16.82
CA HIS A 2 -32.29 -31.75 16.51
C HIS A 2 -31.11 -31.10 17.26
N PHE A 3 -30.70 -31.65 18.41
CA PHE A 3 -29.62 -31.10 19.22
C PHE A 3 -28.22 -31.23 18.57
N PHE A 4 -27.96 -32.35 17.89
CA PHE A 4 -26.68 -32.58 17.20
C PHE A 4 -26.51 -31.70 15.95
N LEU A 5 -27.59 -31.38 15.25
CA LEU A 5 -27.59 -30.46 14.11
C LEU A 5 -27.27 -29.02 14.54
N ALA A 6 -27.89 -28.55 15.64
CA ALA A 6 -27.62 -27.23 16.17
C ALA A 6 -26.17 -27.08 16.67
N PHE A 7 -25.62 -28.12 17.31
CA PHE A 7 -24.24 -28.12 17.78
C PHE A 7 -23.23 -28.13 16.64
N GLY A 8 -23.47 -28.93 15.59
CA GLY A 8 -22.64 -28.94 14.39
C GLY A 8 -22.63 -27.59 13.65
N LEU A 9 -23.78 -26.93 13.57
CA LEU A 9 -23.91 -25.61 12.94
C LEU A 9 -23.20 -24.52 13.75
N LEU A 10 -23.25 -24.61 15.08
CA LEU A 10 -22.57 -23.69 15.99
C LEU A 10 -21.06 -23.85 15.92
N ILE A 11 -20.54 -25.08 15.82
CA ILE A 11 -19.11 -25.33 15.58
C ILE A 11 -18.68 -24.77 14.22
N ALA A 12 -19.45 -25.01 13.16
CA ALA A 12 -19.13 -24.48 11.84
C ALA A 12 -19.11 -22.94 11.82
N LEU A 13 -20.05 -22.30 12.53
CA LEU A 13 -20.11 -20.84 12.67
C LEU A 13 -18.91 -20.28 13.46
N VAL A 14 -18.54 -20.93 14.57
CA VAL A 14 -17.37 -20.53 15.37
C VAL A 14 -16.09 -20.70 14.56
N LEU A 15 -15.92 -21.82 13.85
CA LEU A 15 -14.77 -22.04 12.97
C LEU A 15 -14.72 -20.97 11.88
N ALA A 16 -15.83 -20.72 11.19
CA ALA A 16 -15.92 -19.65 10.19
C ALA A 16 -15.51 -18.30 10.80
N LEU A 17 -16.07 -17.90 11.94
CA LEU A 17 -15.72 -16.64 12.61
C LEU A 17 -14.25 -16.55 13.06
N THR A 18 -13.63 -17.67 13.44
CA THR A 18 -12.21 -17.69 13.83
C THR A 18 -11.25 -17.66 12.64
N TYR A 19 -11.65 -18.18 11.47
CA TYR A 19 -10.82 -18.21 10.26
C TYR A 19 -11.13 -17.07 9.26
N LEU A 20 -12.24 -16.34 9.46
CA LEU A 20 -12.62 -15.16 8.67
C LEU A 20 -11.72 -13.91 8.83
N PRO A 21 -10.97 -13.64 9.93
CA PRO A 21 -10.22 -12.39 10.01
C PRO A 21 -8.99 -12.36 9.07
N ALA A 22 -8.68 -13.47 8.39
CA ALA A 22 -7.59 -13.51 7.40
C ALA A 22 -7.92 -12.83 6.06
N ILE A 23 -9.20 -12.65 5.72
CA ILE A 23 -9.63 -12.07 4.43
C ILE A 23 -9.93 -10.56 4.48
N ALA A 24 -9.75 -9.92 5.64
CA ALA A 24 -9.84 -8.46 5.78
C ALA A 24 -8.49 -7.81 6.08
N ALA A 25 -7.39 -8.55 5.92
CA ALA A 25 -6.06 -7.94 5.90
C ALA A 25 -5.99 -7.03 4.67
N ALA A 26 -5.73 -5.74 4.87
CA ALA A 26 -5.47 -4.84 3.75
C ALA A 26 -4.32 -5.40 2.92
N GLU A 27 -4.56 -5.65 1.63
CA GLU A 27 -3.51 -6.09 0.71
C GLU A 27 -2.49 -4.95 0.56
N CYS A 28 -1.28 -5.20 1.05
CA CYS A 28 -0.13 -4.30 0.95
C CYS A 28 0.90 -4.99 0.03
N PRO A 29 1.33 -4.36 -1.08
CA PRO A 29 0.93 -3.04 -1.55
C PRO A 29 -0.48 -3.01 -2.16
N SER A 30 -1.14 -1.86 -2.06
CA SER A 30 -2.51 -1.63 -2.55
C SER A 30 -2.58 -1.28 -4.05
N ARG A 31 -1.48 -0.79 -4.62
CA ARG A 31 -1.35 -0.44 -6.03
C ARG A 31 0.12 -0.39 -6.40
N THR A 32 0.44 -0.62 -7.67
CA THR A 32 1.79 -0.47 -8.21
C THR A 32 1.79 0.45 -9.42
N TYR A 33 2.94 1.09 -9.66
CA TYR A 33 3.20 1.97 -10.81
C TYR A 33 4.56 1.62 -11.42
N GLY A 34 4.62 1.41 -12.74
CA GLY A 34 5.84 0.93 -13.41
C GLY A 34 5.98 -0.60 -13.38
N SER A 35 7.13 -1.11 -13.77
CA SER A 35 7.36 -2.55 -13.98
C SER A 35 8.74 -3.07 -13.59
N ASN A 36 9.71 -2.20 -13.26
CA ASN A 36 11.07 -2.63 -12.97
C ASN A 36 11.30 -2.88 -11.48
N SER A 37 11.21 -4.14 -11.07
CA SER A 37 11.41 -4.58 -9.69
C SER A 37 12.87 -4.51 -9.20
N SER A 38 13.84 -4.20 -10.06
CA SER A 38 15.23 -3.97 -9.63
C SER A 38 15.45 -2.59 -9.00
N ASN A 39 14.52 -1.65 -9.22
CA ASN A 39 14.55 -0.30 -8.65
C ASN A 39 13.18 0.01 -8.02
N THR A 40 12.97 -0.51 -6.81
CA THR A 40 11.68 -0.41 -6.11
C THR A 40 11.64 0.79 -5.17
N ILE A 41 10.55 1.55 -5.26
CA ILE A 41 10.25 2.73 -4.42
C ILE A 41 8.99 2.43 -3.62
N THR A 42 9.02 2.74 -2.33
CA THR A 42 7.82 2.64 -1.48
C THR A 42 7.14 4.00 -1.43
N TYR A 43 5.86 4.07 -1.75
CA TYR A 43 5.03 5.27 -1.61
C TYR A 43 3.97 5.05 -0.53
N PHE A 44 3.90 5.94 0.46
CA PHE A 44 2.90 5.90 1.50
C PHE A 44 1.81 6.94 1.24
N SER A 45 0.56 6.48 1.21
CA SER A 45 -0.64 7.30 1.05
C SER A 45 -1.66 7.03 2.16
N SER A 46 -2.64 7.91 2.31
CA SER A 46 -3.81 7.67 3.17
C SER A 46 -5.08 8.12 2.44
N PRO A 47 -6.24 7.47 2.62
CA PRO A 47 -7.50 7.92 2.05
C PRO A 47 -7.91 9.32 2.52
N LEU A 48 -7.52 9.71 3.74
CA LEU A 48 -7.84 11.01 4.34
C LEU A 48 -6.85 12.12 3.93
N CYS A 49 -5.82 11.79 3.17
CA CYS A 49 -4.79 12.72 2.73
C CYS A 49 -5.17 13.39 1.39
N VAL A 50 -5.65 14.64 1.45
CA VAL A 50 -6.03 15.42 0.27
C VAL A 50 -4.85 15.60 -0.70
N ALA A 51 -3.64 15.83 -0.19
CA ALA A 51 -2.44 15.96 -1.03
C ALA A 51 -2.11 14.65 -1.78
N CYS A 52 -2.44 13.50 -1.20
CA CYS A 52 -2.23 12.18 -1.80
C CYS A 52 -3.14 11.96 -3.01
N TRP A 53 -4.31 12.61 -3.06
CA TRP A 53 -5.18 12.56 -4.24
C TRP A 53 -4.52 13.25 -5.43
N GLY A 54 -3.87 14.40 -5.20
CA GLY A 54 -3.09 15.09 -6.22
C GLY A 54 -1.83 14.34 -6.65
N GLN A 55 -1.25 13.52 -5.76
CA GLN A 55 -0.08 12.68 -6.07
C GLN A 55 -0.38 11.61 -7.11
N LYS A 56 -1.59 11.02 -7.11
CA LYS A 56 -1.94 9.88 -7.97
C LYS A 56 -1.77 10.18 -9.48
N PRO A 57 -2.30 11.29 -10.04
CA PRO A 57 -2.04 11.65 -11.43
C PRO A 57 -0.56 11.82 -11.77
N ALA A 58 0.26 12.34 -10.85
CA ALA A 58 1.70 12.49 -11.07
C ALA A 58 2.42 11.12 -11.13
N LEU A 59 1.98 10.13 -10.34
CA LEU A 59 2.50 8.77 -10.40
C LEU A 59 2.09 8.04 -11.67
N GLU A 60 0.84 8.23 -12.12
CA GLU A 60 0.34 7.68 -13.38
C GLU A 60 1.13 8.25 -14.57
N GLU A 61 1.37 9.56 -14.58
CA GLU A 61 2.17 10.21 -15.63
C GLU A 61 3.63 9.74 -15.62
N LEU A 62 4.23 9.64 -14.44
CA LEU A 62 5.59 9.13 -14.30
C LEU A 62 5.70 7.67 -14.78
N ALA A 63 4.73 6.81 -14.43
CA ALA A 63 4.71 5.42 -14.91
C ALA A 63 4.52 5.34 -16.43
N ARG A 64 3.70 6.21 -17.00
CA ARG A 64 3.49 6.30 -18.45
C ARG A 64 4.76 6.68 -19.21
N THR A 65 5.58 7.57 -18.65
CA THR A 65 6.77 8.13 -19.31
C THR A 65 8.06 7.38 -19.00
N HIS A 66 8.19 6.85 -17.78
CA HIS A 66 9.43 6.27 -17.25
C HIS A 66 9.23 4.91 -16.55
N GLY A 67 8.04 4.30 -16.63
CA GLY A 67 7.68 3.12 -15.83
C GLY A 67 8.51 1.86 -16.07
N ASN A 68 9.32 1.79 -17.12
CA ASN A 68 10.28 0.70 -17.34
C ASN A 68 11.57 0.85 -16.52
N THR A 69 11.77 1.96 -15.80
CA THR A 69 13.00 2.22 -15.02
C THR A 69 12.83 2.00 -13.52
N PHE A 70 11.60 1.85 -13.03
CA PHE A 70 11.29 1.65 -11.62
C PHE A 70 10.02 0.82 -11.39
N LEU A 71 9.79 0.47 -10.13
CA LEU A 71 8.52 -0.02 -9.61
C LEU A 71 8.18 0.79 -8.34
N ILE A 72 7.09 1.55 -8.35
CA ILE A 72 6.56 2.21 -7.15
C ILE A 72 5.44 1.35 -6.59
N GLU A 73 5.54 0.99 -5.31
CA GLU A 73 4.52 0.27 -4.56
C GLU A 73 3.80 1.23 -3.59
N GLU A 74 2.48 1.36 -3.73
CA GLU A 74 1.63 2.19 -2.87
C GLU A 74 1.16 1.40 -1.64
N TYR A 75 1.54 1.87 -0.46
CA TYR A 75 1.12 1.37 0.84
C TYR A 75 0.19 2.38 1.50
N ASN A 76 -0.97 1.91 1.94
CA ASN A 76 -1.83 2.73 2.78
C ASN A 76 -1.23 2.81 4.19
N ALA A 77 -0.78 3.98 4.62
CA ALA A 77 -0.12 4.16 5.92
C ALA A 77 -1.02 3.84 7.12
N ASP A 78 -2.35 3.93 6.96
CA ASP A 78 -3.32 3.64 8.03
C ASP A 78 -3.50 2.13 8.25
N PHE A 79 -3.23 1.30 7.22
CA PHE A 79 -3.44 -0.15 7.28
C PHE A 79 -2.14 -0.97 7.18
N CYS A 80 -1.12 -0.43 6.52
CA CYS A 80 0.17 -1.09 6.28
C CYS A 80 1.25 -0.61 7.28
N ALA A 81 0.93 -0.55 8.57
CA ALA A 81 1.82 -0.02 9.61
C ALA A 81 3.19 -0.74 9.67
N PHE A 82 3.22 -2.03 9.34
CA PHE A 82 4.45 -2.83 9.30
C PHE A 82 5.47 -2.31 8.27
N ALA A 83 5.02 -1.69 7.18
CA ALA A 83 5.89 -1.10 6.15
C ALA A 83 6.37 0.30 6.56
N ALA A 84 5.52 1.06 7.26
CA ALA A 84 5.81 2.42 7.71
C ALA A 84 6.75 2.48 8.93
N ALA A 85 6.57 1.58 9.89
CA ALA A 85 7.25 1.63 11.19
C ALA A 85 8.79 1.52 11.12
N PRO A 86 9.40 0.62 10.33
CA PRO A 86 10.87 0.49 10.27
C PRO A 86 11.58 1.77 9.82
N ASN A 87 10.90 2.57 8.98
CA ASN A 87 11.44 3.80 8.40
C ASN A 87 10.93 5.06 9.13
N ARG A 88 10.21 4.89 10.26
CA ARG A 88 9.63 5.97 11.06
C ARG A 88 8.85 6.97 10.21
N ILE A 89 8.03 6.47 9.27
CA ILE A 89 7.22 7.33 8.43
C ILE A 89 6.22 8.09 9.31
N MET A 90 6.32 9.43 9.30
CA MET A 90 5.53 10.30 10.19
C MET A 90 4.28 10.88 9.51
N GLY A 91 4.11 10.68 8.21
CA GLY A 91 3.00 11.27 7.47
C GLY A 91 2.96 10.86 6.00
N THR A 92 1.87 11.25 5.36
CA THR A 92 1.60 11.02 3.94
C THR A 92 1.27 12.36 3.24
N PRO A 93 1.57 12.49 1.93
CA PRO A 93 2.29 11.53 1.10
C PRO A 93 3.78 11.49 1.48
N SER A 94 4.39 10.31 1.39
CA SER A 94 5.84 10.16 1.54
C SER A 94 6.38 9.01 0.72
N PHE A 95 7.67 9.05 0.42
CA PHE A 95 8.37 8.06 -0.39
C PHE A 95 9.62 7.56 0.33
N ILE A 96 9.96 6.29 0.14
CA ILE A 96 11.29 5.75 0.43
C ILE A 96 11.96 5.48 -0.91
N ILE A 97 13.02 6.24 -1.20
CA ILE A 97 13.81 6.14 -2.42
C ILE A 97 15.25 5.90 -1.99
N ASN A 98 15.82 4.75 -2.34
CA ASN A 98 17.20 4.37 -1.97
C ASN A 98 17.49 4.54 -0.46
N GLY A 99 16.52 4.15 0.39
CA GLY A 99 16.62 4.29 1.86
C GLY A 99 16.42 5.72 2.40
N THR A 100 16.24 6.71 1.54
CA THR A 100 15.97 8.10 1.93
C THR A 100 14.46 8.36 1.92
N VAL A 101 13.97 9.00 2.99
CA VAL A 101 12.56 9.39 3.08
C VAL A 101 12.36 10.78 2.47
N LEU A 102 11.46 10.88 1.50
CA LEU A 102 11.05 12.13 0.87
C LEU A 102 9.58 12.42 1.21
N TYR A 103 9.32 13.53 1.90
CA TYR A 103 7.99 13.90 2.36
C TYR A 103 7.29 14.89 1.44
N GLY A 104 5.96 14.83 1.45
CA GLY A 104 5.09 15.75 0.74
C GLY A 104 4.91 15.41 -0.74
N TYR A 105 4.01 16.15 -1.38
CA TYR A 105 3.70 15.99 -2.79
C TYR A 105 4.93 16.20 -3.66
N GLN A 106 5.10 15.34 -4.67
CA GLN A 106 6.18 15.38 -5.66
C GLN A 106 5.57 15.37 -7.07
N SER A 107 6.00 16.29 -7.93
CA SER A 107 5.63 16.25 -9.35
C SER A 107 6.30 15.08 -10.06
N ALA A 108 5.74 14.67 -11.21
CA ALA A 108 6.33 13.60 -12.03
C ALA A 108 7.79 13.93 -12.42
N GLU A 109 8.07 15.18 -12.81
CA GLU A 109 9.40 15.61 -13.22
C GLU A 109 10.40 15.58 -12.06
N ARG A 110 9.95 15.90 -10.85
CA ARG A 110 10.80 15.82 -9.66
C ARG A 110 11.10 14.37 -9.31
N LEU A 111 10.09 13.50 -9.33
CA LEU A 111 10.27 12.06 -9.09
C LEU A 111 11.20 11.43 -10.12
N ALA A 112 11.05 11.75 -11.40
CA ALA A 112 11.93 11.27 -12.46
C ALA A 112 13.40 11.60 -12.19
N ARG A 113 13.70 12.79 -11.65
CA ARG A 113 15.08 13.20 -11.33
C ARG A 113 15.67 12.53 -10.10
N VAL A 114 14.86 12.11 -9.14
CA VAL A 114 15.35 11.51 -7.89
C VAL A 114 15.37 9.98 -7.91
N ILE A 115 14.64 9.37 -8.85
CA ILE A 115 14.57 7.91 -9.04
C ILE A 115 15.67 7.39 -9.98
N GLN A 116 16.16 8.23 -10.90
CA GLN A 116 17.30 7.95 -11.80
C GLN A 116 18.62 7.96 -11.04
#